data_AF-A0A377VAD7-F1
#
_entry.id   AF-A0A377VAD7-F1
#
_cell.length_a   1.000
_cell.length_b   1.000
_cell.length_c   1.000
_cell.angle_alpha   90.00
_cell.angle_beta   90.00
_cell.angle_gamma   90.00
#
_symmetry.space_group_name_H-M   'P 1'
#
loop_
_entity.id
_entity.type
_entity.pdbx_description
1 polymer ?
#
loop_
_entity_poly.entity_id
_entity_poly.type
_entity_poly.pdbx_seq_one_letter_code
_entity_poly.pdbx_strand_id
1 'polypeptide(L)' 'MPRRRVIGQRKILPDPKFGSELLAKFVNILMVDGKKSTAETIVYSALETLAQRSGKSELEAFRSCARKRAPDCRS' A
#
# COMPACT_ATOMS: atom_id res chain seq x y z
N MET A 1 -26.06 3.46 0.96
CA MET A 1 -25.73 4.31 2.13
C MET A 1 -26.32 3.67 3.37
N PRO A 2 -25.53 3.28 4.39
CA PRO A 2 -26.07 2.69 5.60
C PRO A 2 -26.23 3.75 6.69
N ARG A 3 -27.44 3.85 7.23
CA ARG A 3 -27.73 4.70 8.39
C ARG A 3 -27.52 3.97 9.73
N ARG A 4 -27.48 2.62 9.75
CA ARG A 4 -27.19 1.81 10.96
C ARG A 4 -26.80 0.35 10.64
N ARG A 5 -25.74 0.13 9.84
CA ARG A 5 -25.17 -1.21 9.62
C ARG A 5 -23.64 -1.12 9.55
N VAL A 6 -22.96 -1.90 10.38
CA VAL A 6 -21.51 -2.09 10.30
C VAL A 6 -21.23 -2.84 9.01
N ILE A 7 -20.63 -2.16 8.02
CA ILE A 7 -20.24 -2.77 6.75
C ILE A 7 -18.97 -3.58 6.98
N GLY A 8 -18.98 -4.85 6.56
CA GLY A 8 -17.77 -5.68 6.54
C GLY A 8 -16.73 -5.12 5.56
N GLN A 9 -15.46 -5.17 5.94
CA GLN A 9 -14.39 -4.69 5.08
C GLN A 9 -14.36 -5.49 3.76
N ARG A 10 -14.20 -4.78 2.64
CA ARG A 10 -14.06 -5.41 1.33
C ARG A 10 -12.71 -6.13 1.28
N LYS A 11 -12.74 -7.42 0.91
CA LYS A 11 -11.52 -8.20 0.69
C LYS A 11 -10.80 -7.67 -0.56
N ILE A 12 -9.50 -7.49 -0.44
CA ILE A 12 -8.64 -6.95 -1.48
C ILE A 12 -7.78 -8.10 -1.99
N LEU A 13 -7.57 -8.18 -3.30
CA LEU A 13 -6.64 -9.14 -3.87
C LEU A 13 -5.21 -8.70 -3.54
N PRO A 14 -4.32 -9.63 -3.13
CA PRO A 14 -2.92 -9.31 -2.88
C PRO A 14 -2.20 -8.96 -4.20
N ASP A 15 -1.13 -8.16 -4.12
CA ASP A 15 -0.39 -7.74 -5.31
C ASP A 15 0.27 -8.90 -6.05
N PRO A 16 0.35 -8.82 -7.40
CA PRO A 16 0.90 -9.89 -8.23
C PRO A 16 2.40 -10.12 -8.05
N LYS A 17 3.19 -9.10 -7.69
CA LYS A 17 4.65 -9.23 -7.49
C LYS A 17 5.06 -9.66 -6.09
N PHE A 18 4.46 -9.06 -5.07
CA PHE A 18 4.93 -9.19 -3.68
C PHE A 18 3.96 -9.99 -2.80
N GLY A 19 2.77 -10.32 -3.28
CA GLY A 19 1.77 -11.07 -2.52
C GLY A 19 1.31 -10.40 -1.22
N SER A 20 1.59 -9.11 -1.04
CA SER A 20 1.29 -8.39 0.20
C SER A 20 -0.01 -7.60 0.08
N GLU A 21 -0.93 -7.80 1.03
CA GLU A 21 -2.15 -6.98 1.12
C GLU A 21 -1.86 -5.52 1.48
N LEU A 22 -0.74 -5.23 2.14
CA LEU A 22 -0.38 -3.87 2.55
C LEU A 22 0.03 -3.02 1.35
N LEU A 23 0.82 -3.57 0.44
CA LEU A 23 1.15 -2.91 -0.82
C LEU A 23 -0.10 -2.74 -1.68
N ALA A 24 -0.99 -3.74 -1.71
CA ALA A 24 -2.19 -3.67 -2.54
C ALA A 24 -3.13 -2.56 -2.06
N LYS A 25 -3.27 -2.40 -0.74
CA LYS A 25 -3.95 -1.25 -0.11
C LYS A 25 -3.29 0.07 -0.48
N PHE A 26 -1.97 0.13 -0.50
CA PHE A 26 -1.21 1.33 -0.82
C PHE A 26 -1.38 1.76 -2.29
N VAL A 27 -1.31 0.82 -3.24
CA VAL A 27 -1.58 1.07 -4.66
C VAL A 27 -3.00 1.61 -4.85
N ASN A 28 -4.00 1.04 -4.17
CA ASN A 28 -5.38 1.51 -4.26
C ASN A 28 -5.59 2.93 -3.68
N ILE A 29 -4.81 3.33 -2.68
CA ILE A 29 -4.86 4.70 -2.10
C ILE A 29 -4.18 5.70 -3.03
N LEU A 30 -3.06 5.31 -3.67
CA LEU A 30 -2.33 6.17 -4.61
C LEU A 30 -3.02 6.31 -5.97
N MET A 31 -3.88 5.36 -6.33
CA MET A 31 -4.57 5.35 -7.61
C MET A 31 -5.55 6.53 -7.73
N VAL A 32 -5.29 7.40 -8.71
CA VAL A 32 -6.18 8.51 -9.09
C VAL A 32 -6.92 8.13 -10.39
N ASP A 33 -8.20 8.45 -10.48
CA ASP A 33 -9.08 8.16 -11.62
C ASP A 33 -9.18 6.68 -12.04
N GLY A 34 -8.90 5.75 -11.12
CA GLY A 34 -8.94 4.31 -11.43
C GLY A 34 -7.80 3.79 -12.31
N LYS A 35 -6.76 4.61 -12.54
CA LYS A 35 -5.61 4.24 -13.37
C LYS A 35 -4.63 3.34 -12.60
N LYS A 36 -4.93 2.04 -12.60
CA LYS A 36 -4.14 1.06 -11.84
C LYS A 36 -2.72 0.88 -12.39
N SER A 37 -2.56 0.82 -13.72
CA SER A 37 -1.25 0.61 -14.36
C SER A 37 -0.26 1.73 -14.03
N THR A 38 -0.70 3.00 -14.03
CA THR A 38 0.17 4.13 -13.69
C THR A 38 0.55 4.13 -12.21
N ALA A 39 -0.38 3.76 -11.33
CA ALA A 39 -0.10 3.66 -9.90
C ALA A 39 0.93 2.55 -9.61
N GLU A 40 0.80 1.39 -10.26
CA GLU A 40 1.76 0.29 -10.15
C GLU A 40 3.16 0.71 -10.61
N THR A 41 3.28 1.42 -11.74
CA THR A 41 4.58 1.93 -12.23
C THR A 41 5.24 2.87 -11.22
N ILE A 42 4.49 3.82 -10.67
CA ILE A 42 5.02 4.78 -9.69
C ILE A 42 5.50 4.05 -8.44
N VAL A 43 4.71 3.11 -7.91
CA VAL A 43 5.08 2.35 -6.70
C VAL A 43 6.35 1.54 -6.93
N TYR A 44 6.47 0.82 -8.04
CA TYR A 44 7.68 0.05 -8.32
C TYR A 44 8.92 0.94 -8.53
N SER A 45 8.78 2.07 -9.22
CA SER A 45 9.89 3.04 -9.35
C SER A 45 10.34 3.62 -8.01
N ALA A 46 9.40 3.85 -7.09
CA ALA A 46 9.70 4.34 -5.75
C ALA A 46 10.41 3.28 -4.91
N LEU A 47 10.01 2.01 -5.01
CA LEU A 47 10.67 0.89 -4.33
C LEU A 47 12.09 0.68 -4.84
N GLU A 48 12.32 0.76 -6.15
CA GLU A 48 13.66 0.68 -6.75
C GLU A 48 14.56 1.82 -6.24
N THR A 49 14.05 3.05 -6.21
CA THR A 49 14.78 4.21 -5.68
C THR A 49 15.10 4.03 -4.18
N LEU A 50 14.19 3.43 -3.42
CA LEU A 50 14.40 3.14 -2.00
C LEU A 50 15.43 2.02 -1.78
N ALA A 51 15.44 1.00 -2.63
CA ALA A 51 16.42 -0.08 -2.61
C ALA A 51 17.83 0.47 -2.83
N GLN A 52 18.00 1.33 -3.84
CA GLN A 52 19.27 1.98 -4.14
C GLN A 52 19.79 2.82 -2.96
N ARG A 53 18.91 3.55 -2.27
CA ARG A 53 19.30 4.42 -1.14
C ARG A 53 19.52 3.69 0.17
N SER A 54 18.76 2.63 0.42
CA SER A 54 18.71 1.99 1.74
C SER A 54 19.57 0.73 1.83
N GLY A 55 19.94 0.11 0.70
CA GLY A 55 20.70 -1.14 0.65
C GLY A 55 20.00 -2.32 1.37
N LYS A 56 18.72 -2.17 1.70
CA LYS A 56 17.89 -3.12 2.44
C LYS A 56 16.78 -3.64 1.54
N SER A 57 16.23 -4.80 1.87
CA SER A 57 15.11 -5.37 1.13
C SER A 57 13.92 -4.41 1.09
N GLU A 58 13.37 -4.18 -0.11
CA GLU A 58 12.31 -3.20 -0.40
C GLU A 58 11.10 -3.37 0.52
N LEU A 59 10.76 -4.61 0.86
CA LEU A 59 9.64 -4.97 1.72
C LEU A 59 9.86 -4.60 3.19
N GLU A 60 11.07 -4.76 3.71
CA GLU A 60 11.39 -4.40 5.09
C GLU A 60 11.47 -2.89 5.27
N ALA A 61 12.04 -2.19 4.28
CA ALA A 61 12.06 -0.73 4.27
C ALA A 61 10.63 -0.16 4.24
N PHE A 62 9.76 -0.72 3.41
CA PHE A 62 8.35 -0.33 3.34
C PHE A 62 7.61 -0.62 4.65
N ARG A 63 7.74 -1.82 5.22
CA ARG A 63 7.11 -2.19 6.51
C ARG A 63 7.59 -1.29 7.65
N SER A 64 8.89 -1.01 7.70
CA SER A 64 9.48 -0.11 8.69
C SER A 64 8.94 1.32 8.56
N CYS A 65 8.84 1.83 7.32
CA CYS A 65 8.29 3.16 7.06
C CYS A 65 6.80 3.24 7.39
N ALA A 66 6.02 2.22 7.01
CA ALA A 66 4.60 2.13 7.33
C ALA A 66 4.35 2.07 8.83
N ARG A 67 5.15 1.30 9.59
CA ARG A 67 5.06 1.25 11.06
C ARG A 67 5.40 2.58 11.71
N LYS A 68 6.38 3.32 11.18
CA LYS A 68 6.73 4.66 11.69
C LYS A 68 5.66 5.71 11.37
N ARG A 69 4.99 5.59 10.22
CA ARG A 69 4.02 6.59 9.72
C ARG A 69 2.56 6.27 10.06
N ALA A 70 2.26 5.11 10.62
CA ALA A 70 0.95 4.84 11.19
C ALA A 70 0.92 5.41 12.62
N PRO A 71 0.35 6.62 12.86
CA PRO A 71 -0.16 6.91 14.18
C PRO A 71 -1.31 5.91 14.43
N ASP A 72 -1.31 5.29 15.60
CA ASP A 72 -2.47 4.59 16.13
C ASP A 72 -3.59 5.62 16.37
N CYS A 73 -4.26 6.06 15.30
CA CYS A 73 -5.49 6.84 15.38
C CYS A 73 -6.64 5.86 15.64
N ARG A 74 -6.64 5.24 16.82
CA ARG A 74 -7.81 4.67 17.46
C ARG A 74 -8.07 5.50 18.72
N SER A 75 -8.76 6.62 18.53
CA SER A 75 -9.63 7.24 19.52
C SER A 75 -10.98 7.46 18.85
#